data_AF-A0A8S2ZYL0-F1
#
_entry.id   AF-A0A8S2ZYL0-F1
#
_cell.length_a   1.000
_cell.length_b   1.000
_cell.length_c   1.000
_cell.angle_alpha   90.00
_cell.angle_beta   90.00
_cell.angle_gamma   90.00
#
_symmetry.space_group_name_H-M   'P 1'
#
loop_
_entity.id
_entity.type
_entity.pdbx_description
1 polymer ?
#
loop_
_entity_poly.entity_id
_entity_poly.type
_entity_poly.pdbx_seq_one_letter_code
_entity_poly.pdbx_strand_id
1 'polypeptide(L)' 'EIARHIRPRTLRAIYGKDKVKNAVHCTDLAEDTTLEVMKIFRCLNFYFLF' A
#
# COMPACT_ATOMS: atom_id res chain seq x y z
N GLU A 1 -4.35 3.08 14.57
CA GLU A 1 -5.21 2.88 15.77
C GLU A 1 -6.61 2.38 15.44
N ILE A 2 -7.35 3.04 14.52
CA ILE A 2 -8.70 2.64 14.10
C ILE A 2 -8.79 1.18 13.63
N ALA A 3 -7.81 0.73 12.83
CA ALA A 3 -7.81 -0.63 12.27
C ALA A 3 -7.87 -1.75 13.33
N ARG A 4 -7.26 -1.54 14.51
CA ARG A 4 -7.27 -2.53 15.61
C ARG A 4 -8.66 -2.72 16.21
N HIS A 5 -9.49 -1.67 16.18
CA HIS A 5 -10.83 -1.70 16.74
C HIS A 5 -11.86 -2.23 15.74
N ILE A 6 -11.78 -1.84 14.46
CA ILE A 6 -12.77 -2.23 13.44
C ILE A 6 -12.49 -3.61 12.85
N ARG A 7 -11.22 -3.90 12.50
CA ARG A 7 -10.82 -5.13 11.82
C ARG A 7 -9.44 -5.61 12.35
N PRO A 8 -9.40 -6.21 13.56
CA PRO A 8 -8.15 -6.50 14.27
C PRO A 8 -7.21 -7.46 13.55
N ARG A 9 -7.71 -8.25 12.59
CA ARG A 9 -6.93 -9.26 11.85
C ARG A 9 -6.35 -8.74 10.52
N THR A 10 -6.47 -7.45 10.23
CA THR A 10 -5.88 -6.86 9.01
C THR A 10 -4.38 -6.59 9.19
N LEU A 11 -3.63 -6.54 8.08
CA LEU A 11 -2.20 -6.20 8.12
C LEU A 11 -1.93 -4.84 8.79
N ARG A 12 -2.76 -3.81 8.51
CA ARG A 12 -2.66 -2.50 9.16
C ARG A 12 -2.91 -2.55 10.67
N ALA A 13 -3.75 -3.47 11.15
CA ALA A 13 -4.03 -3.63 12.58
C ALA A 13 -2.89 -4.35 13.31
N ILE A 14 -2.36 -5.42 12.70
CA ILE A 14 -1.32 -6.29 13.28
C ILE A 14 0.05 -5.61 13.23
N TYR A 15 0.40 -4.97 12.11
CA TYR A 15 1.75 -4.47 11.85
C TYR A 15 1.87 -2.94 11.82
N GLY A 16 0.76 -2.20 11.79
CA GLY A 16 0.77 -0.74 11.78
C GLY A 16 1.17 -0.16 13.14
N LYS A 17 2.13 0.78 13.14
CA LYS A 17 2.62 1.47 14.34
C LYS A 17 1.75 2.68 14.69
N ASP A 18 1.52 3.55 13.72
CA ASP A 18 0.78 4.81 13.86
C ASP A 18 0.05 5.16 12.54
N LYS A 19 -0.51 6.38 12.44
CA LYS A 19 -1.26 6.81 11.24
C LYS A 19 -0.36 6.90 10.00
N VAL A 20 0.89 7.31 10.16
CA VAL A 20 1.86 7.48 9.06
C VAL A 20 2.53 6.15 8.74
N LYS A 21 2.94 5.39 9.76
CA LYS A 21 3.58 4.07 9.66
C LYS A 21 2.53 2.96 9.74
N ASN A 22 1.69 2.87 8.71
CA ASN A 22 0.51 1.99 8.67
C ASN A 22 0.78 0.57 8.11
N ALA A 23 2.04 0.20 7.91
CA ALA A 23 2.55 -1.07 7.37
C ALA A 23 2.26 -1.38 5.89
N VAL A 24 1.11 -0.98 5.36
CA VAL A 24 0.75 -1.26 3.95
C VAL A 24 -0.06 -0.12 3.35
N HIS A 25 0.36 0.28 2.16
CA HIS A 25 -0.37 1.16 1.25
C HIS A 25 -1.04 0.33 0.15
N CYS A 26 -2.23 0.77 -0.26
CA CYS A 26 -2.99 0.20 -1.36
C CYS A 26 -3.56 1.37 -2.15
N THR A 27 -3.73 1.20 -3.47
CA THR A 27 -4.42 2.19 -4.29
C THR A 27 -5.88 2.28 -3.84
N ASP A 28 -6.41 3.49 -3.78
CA ASP A 28 -7.79 3.73 -3.33
C ASP A 28 -8.78 3.76 -4.51
N LEU A 29 -8.29 3.99 -5.74
CA LEU A 29 -9.08 4.05 -6.98
C LEU A 29 -8.54 3.05 -8.02
N ALA A 30 -9.45 2.30 -8.65
CA ALA A 30 -9.06 1.26 -9.60
C ALA A 30 -8.36 1.86 -10.83
N GLU A 31 -8.79 3.04 -11.26
CA GLU A 31 -8.24 3.77 -12.41
C GLU A 31 -6.79 4.21 -12.18
N ASP A 32 -6.40 4.45 -10.92
CA ASP A 32 -5.07 4.90 -10.54
C ASP A 32 -4.04 3.78 -10.46
N THR A 33 -4.49 2.52 -10.39
CA THR A 33 -3.62 1.34 -10.26
C THR A 33 -2.47 1.35 -11.26
N THR A 34 -2.79 1.48 -12.56
CA THR A 34 -1.81 1.44 -13.64
C THR A 34 -0.78 2.57 -13.51
N LEU A 35 -1.24 3.76 -13.15
CA LEU A 35 -0.40 4.93 -13.01
C LEU A 35 0.56 4.81 -11.83
N GLU A 36 0.07 4.40 -10.66
CA GLU A 36 0.88 4.22 -9.45
C GLU A 36 1.91 3.10 -9.61
N VAL A 37 1.48 1.96 -10.15
CA VAL A 37 2.37 0.84 -10.48
C VAL A 37 3.46 1.29 -11.42
N MET A 38 3.11 1.95 -12.52
CA MET A 38 4.08 2.43 -13.51
C MET A 38 5.07 3.44 -12.91
N LYS A 39 4.60 4.36 -12.05
CA LYS A 39 5.47 5.29 -11.31
C LYS A 39 6.48 4.55 -10.44
N ILE A 40 6.03 3.58 -9.65
CA ILE A 40 6.90 2.80 -8.75
C ILE A 40 7.96 2.04 -9.56
N PHE A 41 7.56 1.28 -10.57
CA PHE A 41 8.50 0.47 -11.35
C PHE A 41 9.47 1.31 -12.19
N ARG A 42 9.03 2.45 -12.74
CA ARG A 42 9.92 3.38 -13.46
C ARG A 42 10.89 4.09 -12.53
N CYS A 43 10.42 4.63 -11.40
CA CYS A 43 11.29 5.33 -10.44
C CYS A 43 12.36 4.41 -9.86
N LEU A 44 12.05 3.12 -9.68
CA LEU A 44 12.98 2.13 -9.14
C LEU A 44 13.82 1.44 -10.22
N ASN A 45 13.79 1.90 -11.48
CA ASN A 45 14.48 1.28 -12.64
C ASN A 45 14.27 -0.24 -12.74
N PHE A 46 13.10 -0.73 -12.32
CA PHE A 46 12.73 -2.11 -12.57
C PHE A 46 12.25 -2.20 -14.01
N TYR A 47 13.16 -2.54 -14.91
CA TYR A 47 12.80 -2.96 -16.26
C TYR A 47 12.14 -4.34 -16.14
N PHE A 48 10.82 -4.40 -16.34
CA PHE A 48 10.16 -5.66 -16.64
C PHE A 48 10.64 -6.11 -18.02
N LEU A 49 11.68 -6.94 -18.04
CA LEU A 49 11.98 -7.82 -19.16
C LEU A 49 10.90 -8.91 -19.16
N PHE A 50 9.83 -8.68 -19.91
CA PHE A 50 8.99 -9.74 -20.48
C PHE A 50 8.96 -9.55 -21.99
#